data_AF-A0A4Q4HUA3-F1
#
_entry.id   AF-A0A4Q4HUA3-F1
#
_cell.length_a   1.000
_cell.length_b   1.000
_cell.length_c   1.000
_cell.angle_alpha   90.00
_cell.angle_beta   90.00
_cell.angle_gamma   90.00
#
_symmetry.space_group_name_H-M   'P 1'
#
loop_
_entity.id
_entity.type
_entity.pdbx_description
1 polymer ?
#
loop_
_entity_poly.entity_id
_entity_poly.type
_entity_poly.pdbx_seq_one_letter_code
_entity_poly.pdbx_strand_id
1 'polypeptide(L)'
;GTCRVSSNNVKVDLPSYPGGPVTVPLTVRCDQTQSVSYTLSGSVTGSGNTVFANTATSGAGGVGVQLSDNAGPVPAGQPRSLGQVGSSPVSLGLKASYALTGQASPTPGAVQS
;
A
#
# COMPACT_ATOMS: atom_id res chain seq x y z
N GLY A 1 1.68 19.05 -11.98
CA GLY A 1 1.84 19.50 -10.58
C GLY A 1 3.29 19.82 -10.31
N THR A 2 3.56 20.64 -9.32
CA THR A 2 4.91 20.99 -8.81
C THR A 2 5.58 19.82 -8.09
N CYS A 3 4.82 18.77 -7.76
CA CYS A 3 5.34 17.53 -7.16
C CYS A 3 5.45 16.41 -8.20
N ARG A 4 6.49 15.59 -8.03
CA ARG A 4 6.78 14.40 -8.85
C ARG A 4 7.09 13.23 -7.94
N VAL A 5 6.59 12.07 -8.32
CA VAL A 5 6.90 10.79 -7.68
C VAL A 5 8.16 10.19 -8.29
N SER A 6 8.87 9.35 -7.54
CA SER A 6 10.06 8.62 -8.04
C SER A 6 9.72 7.60 -9.12
N SER A 7 8.52 7.02 -9.06
CA SER A 7 8.00 6.14 -10.11
C SER A 7 6.49 6.25 -10.20
N ASN A 8 5.95 6.19 -11.42
CA ASN A 8 4.51 6.06 -11.67
C ASN A 8 4.02 4.62 -11.55
N ASN A 9 4.93 3.64 -11.64
CA ASN A 9 4.62 2.23 -11.52
C ASN A 9 5.63 1.57 -10.58
N VAL A 10 5.17 1.08 -9.44
CA VAL A 10 6.01 0.42 -8.44
C VAL A 10 5.57 -1.03 -8.33
N LYS A 11 6.50 -1.95 -8.61
CA LYS A 11 6.31 -3.37 -8.37
C LYS A 11 6.96 -3.73 -7.04
N VAL A 12 6.21 -4.37 -6.15
CA VAL A 12 6.71 -4.89 -4.87
C VAL A 12 6.44 -6.37 -4.84
N ASP A 13 7.51 -7.16 -4.76
CA ASP A 13 7.43 -8.61 -4.63
C ASP A 13 7.42 -8.97 -3.13
N LEU A 14 6.30 -9.52 -2.66
CA LEU A 14 6.15 -10.00 -1.29
C LEU A 14 6.76 -11.42 -1.16
N PRO A 15 7.39 -11.74 -0.02
CA PRO A 15 7.88 -13.09 0.26
C PRO A 15 6.73 -14.08 0.45
N SER A 16 7.00 -15.38 0.45
CA SER A 16 5.98 -16.42 0.68
C SER A 16 5.20 -16.18 1.98
N TYR A 17 3.87 -16.31 1.94
CA TYR A 17 3.00 -16.16 3.13
C TYR A 17 3.45 -17.07 4.30
N PRO A 18 3.44 -16.61 5.56
CA PRO A 18 2.94 -15.31 6.04
C PRO A 18 3.92 -14.15 5.96
N GLY A 19 5.04 -14.30 5.23
CA GLY A 19 5.94 -13.26 4.73
C GLY A 19 5.94 -11.89 5.42
N GLY A 20 7.08 -11.49 6.01
CA GLY A 20 7.22 -10.19 6.67
C GLY A 20 6.96 -8.99 5.74
N PRO A 21 6.65 -7.81 6.33
CA PRO A 21 6.31 -6.62 5.57
C PRO A 21 7.49 -6.15 4.68
N VAL A 22 7.19 -5.81 3.43
CA VAL A 22 8.15 -5.29 2.46
C VAL A 22 7.95 -3.80 2.28
N THR A 23 9.03 -3.04 2.29
CA THR A 23 8.97 -1.59 2.08
C THR A 23 8.63 -1.29 0.62
N VAL A 24 7.68 -0.39 0.39
CA VAL A 24 7.33 0.12 -0.94
C VAL A 24 8.30 1.25 -1.29
N PRO A 25 9.17 1.10 -2.30
CA PRO A 25 10.18 2.10 -2.63
C PRO A 25 9.57 3.26 -3.45
N LEU A 26 8.72 4.05 -2.81
CA LEU A 26 8.06 5.21 -3.41
C LEU A 26 8.34 6.49 -2.62
N THR A 27 8.85 7.49 -3.32
CA THR A 27 9.12 8.81 -2.75
C THR A 27 8.43 9.89 -3.59
N VAL A 28 8.16 11.03 -2.96
CA VAL A 28 7.63 12.23 -3.61
C VAL A 28 8.56 13.41 -3.31
N ARG A 29 8.78 14.27 -4.31
CA ARG A 29 9.50 15.54 -4.15
C ARG A 29 8.73 16.64 -4.88
N CYS A 30 8.87 17.88 -4.41
CA CYS A 30 8.23 19.04 -5.00
C CYS A 30 9.25 20.13 -5.29
N ASP A 31 9.07 20.83 -6.41
CA ASP A 31 9.97 21.93 -6.79
C ASP A 31 9.85 23.13 -5.82
N GLN A 32 8.69 23.26 -5.16
CA GLN A 32 8.43 24.21 -4.09
C GLN A 32 7.88 23.49 -2.87
N THR A 33 8.29 23.91 -1.67
CA THR A 33 7.79 23.33 -0.41
C THR A 33 6.30 23.56 -0.28
N GLN A 34 5.55 22.46 -0.20
CA GLN A 34 4.10 22.50 -0.03
C GLN A 34 3.58 21.31 0.77
N SER A 35 2.39 21.49 1.36
CA SER A 35 1.68 20.41 2.04
C SER A 35 1.19 19.38 1.02
N VAL A 36 1.63 18.13 1.17
CA VAL A 36 1.23 17.03 0.28
C VAL A 36 0.46 15.97 1.08
N SER A 37 -0.59 15.44 0.47
CA SER A 37 -1.29 14.25 0.93
C SER A 37 -1.37 13.20 -0.17
N TYR A 38 -1.52 11.94 0.22
CA TYR A 38 -1.78 10.84 -0.69
C TYR A 38 -3.02 10.08 -0.24
N THR A 39 -3.70 9.43 -1.18
CA THR A 39 -4.85 8.56 -0.90
C THR A 39 -4.62 7.26 -1.62
N LEU A 40 -4.78 6.14 -0.92
CA LEU A 40 -4.75 4.82 -1.56
C LEU A 40 -6.12 4.54 -2.18
N SER A 41 -6.14 3.97 -3.38
CA SER A 41 -7.36 3.57 -4.07
C SER A 41 -7.19 2.15 -4.61
N GLY A 42 -8.31 1.44 -4.75
CA GLY A 42 -8.34 0.05 -5.19
C GLY A 42 -9.51 -0.70 -4.58
N SER A 43 -9.74 -1.91 -5.07
CA SER A 43 -10.74 -2.81 -4.49
C SER A 43 -10.26 -3.32 -3.14
N VAL A 44 -11.09 -3.15 -2.10
CA VAL A 44 -10.78 -3.57 -0.73
C VAL A 44 -11.81 -4.56 -0.21
N THR A 45 -11.42 -5.33 0.80
CA THR A 45 -12.19 -6.37 1.46
C THR A 45 -12.05 -6.25 2.98
N GLY A 46 -12.97 -6.87 3.72
CA GLY A 46 -12.98 -6.87 5.18
C GLY A 46 -13.52 -5.57 5.80
N SER A 47 -13.60 -5.55 7.14
CA SER A 47 -14.01 -4.37 7.90
C SER A 47 -12.85 -3.37 8.00
N GLY A 48 -13.09 -2.12 7.60
CA GLY A 48 -12.11 -1.02 7.71
C GLY A 48 -11.40 -0.62 6.42
N ASN A 49 -11.68 -1.26 5.28
CA ASN A 49 -11.15 -0.87 3.97
C ASN A 49 -9.61 -0.83 3.89
N THR A 50 -8.91 -1.66 4.68
CA THR A 50 -7.45 -1.68 4.75
C THR A 50 -6.80 -2.85 4.00
N VAL A 51 -7.59 -3.86 3.61
CA VAL A 51 -7.09 -5.06 2.92
C VAL A 51 -7.52 -5.02 1.46
N PHE A 52 -6.58 -4.79 0.56
CA PHE A 52 -6.80 -4.80 -0.88
C PHE A 52 -7.09 -6.23 -1.36
N ALA A 53 -8.11 -6.35 -2.22
CA ALA A 53 -8.60 -7.61 -2.74
C ALA A 53 -7.52 -8.32 -3.56
N ASN A 54 -7.46 -9.65 -3.46
CA ASN A 54 -6.66 -10.44 -4.36
C ASN A 54 -7.35 -10.54 -5.73
N THR A 55 -6.66 -10.08 -6.77
CA THR A 55 -7.11 -10.06 -8.17
C THR A 55 -6.41 -11.12 -9.03
N ALA A 56 -5.52 -11.94 -8.44
CA ALA A 56 -4.85 -13.02 -9.15
C ALA A 56 -5.86 -14.08 -9.63
N THR A 57 -5.73 -14.52 -10.89
CA THR A 57 -6.65 -15.49 -11.52
C THR A 57 -6.67 -16.84 -10.80
N SER A 58 -5.52 -17.32 -10.31
CA SER A 58 -5.39 -18.49 -9.41
C SER A 58 -5.07 -18.01 -8.00
N GLY A 59 -5.93 -17.13 -7.50
CA GLY A 59 -5.73 -16.41 -6.26
C GLY A 59 -5.86 -17.27 -5.01
N ALA A 60 -4.98 -17.06 -4.04
CA ALA A 60 -5.18 -17.50 -2.67
C ALA A 60 -6.48 -16.87 -2.12
N GLY A 61 -7.34 -17.70 -1.52
CA GLY A 61 -8.53 -17.27 -0.80
C GLY A 61 -8.17 -16.84 0.62
N GLY A 62 -9.01 -16.01 1.24
CA GLY A 62 -8.86 -15.60 2.64
C GLY A 62 -7.73 -14.62 2.95
N VAL A 63 -6.95 -14.22 1.95
CA VAL A 63 -5.80 -13.32 2.09
C VAL A 63 -5.82 -12.23 1.02
N GLY A 64 -5.41 -11.03 1.40
CA GLY A 64 -5.16 -9.91 0.51
C GLY A 64 -3.89 -9.17 0.91
N VAL A 65 -3.66 -8.01 0.30
CA VAL A 65 -2.52 -7.15 0.62
C VAL A 65 -2.99 -5.99 1.48
N GLN A 66 -2.31 -5.72 2.58
CA GLN A 66 -2.50 -4.54 3.40
C GLN A 66 -1.30 -3.61 3.26
N LEU A 67 -1.58 -2.33 3.05
CA LEU A 67 -0.58 -1.27 3.08
C LEU A 67 -0.63 -0.58 4.44
N SER A 68 0.53 -0.36 5.03
CA SER A 68 0.70 0.31 6.31
C SER A 68 1.75 1.42 6.21
N ASP A 69 1.58 2.48 6.98
CA ASP A 69 2.59 3.52 7.19
C ASP A 69 3.05 3.53 8.66
N ASN A 70 3.82 4.54 9.07
CA ASN A 70 4.33 4.65 10.44
C ASN A 70 3.22 4.78 11.51
N ALA A 71 2.00 5.13 11.12
CA ALA A 71 0.84 5.22 12.00
C ALA A 71 -0.09 4.00 11.91
N GLY A 72 0.26 2.99 11.11
CA GLY A 72 -0.44 1.70 11.02
C GLY A 72 -1.11 1.45 9.65
N PRO A 73 -2.08 0.53 9.58
CA PRO A 73 -2.80 0.22 8.34
C PRO A 73 -3.47 1.45 7.73
N VAL A 74 -3.33 1.63 6.42
CA VAL A 74 -3.88 2.78 5.69
C VAL A 74 -5.16 2.36 4.95
N PRO A 75 -6.34 2.89 5.33
CA PRO A 75 -7.57 2.60 4.61
C PRO A 75 -7.59 3.20 3.21
N ALA A 76 -8.16 2.49 2.25
CA ALA A 76 -8.45 3.04 0.94
C ALA A 76 -9.48 4.17 1.02
N GLY A 77 -9.32 5.19 0.18
CA GLY A 77 -10.19 6.36 0.10
C GLY A 77 -9.93 7.42 1.18
N GLN A 78 -9.04 7.16 2.16
CA GLN A 78 -8.73 8.12 3.22
C GLN A 78 -7.43 8.88 2.91
N PRO A 79 -7.43 10.23 2.92
CA PRO A 79 -6.22 11.01 2.70
C PRO A 79 -5.25 10.90 3.87
N ARG A 80 -3.96 10.73 3.56
CA ARG A 80 -2.84 10.69 4.50
C ARG A 80 -1.91 11.85 4.23
N SER A 81 -1.59 12.62 5.27
CA SER A 81 -0.69 13.76 5.15
C SER A 81 0.77 13.29 5.17
N LEU A 82 1.57 13.77 4.21
CA LEU A 82 3.03 13.66 4.22
C LEU A 82 3.69 14.89 4.87
N GLY A 83 2.90 15.88 5.27
CA GLY A 83 3.40 17.16 5.73
C GLY A 83 4.01 17.98 4.60
N GLN A 84 5.04 18.74 4.93
CA GLN A 84 5.74 19.62 3.98
C GLN A 84 6.73 18.82 3.14
N VAL A 85 6.53 18.80 1.83
CA VAL A 85 7.44 18.18 0.87
C VAL A 85 8.07 19.28 0.03
N GLY A 86 9.40 19.37 0.07
CA GLY A 86 10.20 20.27 -0.75
C GLY A 86 11.02 19.52 -1.80
N SER A 87 12.17 20.09 -2.17
CA SER A 87 13.05 19.53 -3.21
C SER A 87 13.70 18.20 -2.81
N SER A 88 13.84 17.95 -1.51
CA SER A 88 14.31 16.67 -0.96
C SER A 88 13.22 15.59 -1.06
N PRO A 89 13.51 14.41 -1.63
CA PRO A 89 12.55 13.31 -1.68
C PRO A 89 12.10 12.85 -0.30
N VAL A 90 10.79 12.76 -0.11
CA VAL A 90 10.14 12.23 1.09
C VAL A 90 9.55 10.87 0.75
N SER A 91 9.92 9.85 1.52
CA SER A 91 9.30 8.52 1.42
C SER A 91 7.89 8.55 1.95
N LEU A 92 6.98 7.84 1.29
CA LEU A 92 5.62 7.65 1.81
C LEU A 92 5.62 6.74 3.06
N GLY A 93 6.74 6.03 3.33
CA GLY A 93 6.87 5.15 4.48
C GLY A 93 5.99 3.90 4.41
N LEU A 94 5.47 3.60 3.21
CA LEU A 94 4.54 2.50 3.01
C LEU A 94 5.25 1.14 3.09
N LYS A 95 4.59 0.20 3.75
CA LYS A 95 4.97 -1.20 3.83
C LYS A 95 3.79 -2.06 3.40
N ALA A 96 4.06 -3.01 2.53
CA ALA A 96 3.10 -4.01 2.07
C ALA A 96 3.26 -5.30 2.87
N SER A 97 2.16 -5.89 3.31
CA SER A 97 2.13 -7.17 4.00
C SER A 97 0.86 -7.93 3.65
N TYR A 98 0.85 -9.24 3.90
CA TYR A 98 -0.38 -10.02 3.80
C TYR A 98 -1.30 -9.72 4.98
N ALA A 99 -2.61 -9.68 4.72
CA ALA A 99 -3.63 -9.60 5.75
C ALA A 99 -4.79 -10.54 5.43
N LEU A 100 -5.38 -11.11 6.48
CA LEU A 100 -6.55 -11.96 6.35
C LEU A 100 -7.78 -11.12 6.05
N THR A 101 -8.66 -11.62 5.19
CA THR A 101 -9.90 -10.93 4.79
C THR A 101 -11.08 -11.21 5.74
N GLY A 102 -10.85 -11.98 6.81
CA GLY A 102 -11.88 -12.41 7.77
C GLY A 102 -12.46 -13.81 7.50
N GLN A 103 -11.92 -14.56 6.55
CA GLN A 103 -12.26 -15.97 6.32
C GLN A 103 -11.49 -16.90 7.28
N ALA A 104 -12.05 -18.08 7.58
CA ALA A 104 -11.55 -18.99 8.62
C ALA A 104 -10.13 -19.54 8.38
N SER A 105 -9.69 -19.63 7.12
CA SER A 105 -8.32 -20.02 6.77
C SER A 105 -7.96 -19.59 5.34
N PRO A 106 -6.74 -19.08 5.10
CA PRO A 106 -6.28 -18.80 3.75
C PRO A 106 -6.04 -20.09 2.96
N THR A 107 -6.34 -20.08 1.67
CA THR A 107 -6.06 -21.21 0.76
C THR A 107 -4.79 -20.96 -0.06
N PRO A 108 -4.07 -22.00 -0.51
CA PRO A 108 -2.91 -21.82 -1.39
C PRO A 108 -3.28 -21.16 -2.71
N GLY A 109 -2.43 -20.27 -3.20
CA GLY A 109 -2.59 -19.59 -4.48
C GLY A 109 -1.70 -18.36 -4.62
N ALA A 110 -1.78 -17.70 -5.77
CA ALA A 110 -1.08 -16.44 -6.01
C ALA A 110 -1.78 -15.28 -5.29
N VAL A 111 -1.05 -14.21 -4.99
CA VAL A 111 -1.63 -12.98 -4.44
C VAL A 111 -1.15 -11.79 -5.26
N GLN A 112 -2.10 -11.02 -5.78
CA GLN A 112 -1.84 -9.79 -6.52
C GLN A 112 -2.96 -8.79 -6.24
N SER A 113 -2.62 -7.55 -5.92
CA SER A 113 -3.57 -6.47 -5.61
C SER A 113 -3.23 -5.21 -6.38
#